data_AF-A0A7C4FPV6-F1
#
_entry.id   AF-A0A7C4FPV6-F1
#
_cell.length_a   1.000
_cell.length_b   1.000
_cell.length_c   1.000
_cell.angle_alpha   90.00
_cell.angle_beta   90.00
_cell.angle_gamma   90.00
#
_symmetry.space_group_name_H-M   'P 1'
#
loop_
_entity.id
_entity.type
_entity.pdbx_description
1 polymer ?
#
loop_
_entity_poly.entity_id
_entity_poly.type
_entity_poly.pdbx_seq_one_letter_code
_entity_poly.pdbx_strand_id
1 'polypeptide(L)'
;MINLPNLISLLRLLLSPLILFLEYYQSLALFIVLSLTDALDGYIARKFKQETNLGLILDPVADKSLLLITLYVFSYKFYIIPPSLLFFLLLRDVSILIGGLHVYLAKGFLPKARLFGKITTAYICTAIPLIALFNTKVLLYFAYFLVFVSFVDYLMAYVKLLNSKVELTSHS
;
A
#
# COMPACT_ATOMS: atom_id res chain seq x y z
N MET A 1 -0.97 17.87 17.47
CA MET A 1 -1.13 16.94 18.60
C MET A 1 -1.12 15.51 18.05
N ILE A 2 -0.50 14.57 18.76
CA ILE A 2 -0.47 13.16 18.38
C ILE A 2 -1.82 12.56 18.77
N ASN A 3 -2.58 12.05 17.79
CA ASN A 3 -3.84 11.38 18.03
C ASN A 3 -3.64 9.86 18.07
N LEU A 4 -4.61 9.12 18.63
CA LEU A 4 -4.57 7.66 18.74
C LEU A 4 -4.25 6.96 17.39
N PRO A 5 -4.83 7.35 16.23
CA PRO A 5 -4.49 6.74 14.95
C PRO A 5 -3.01 6.91 14.57
N ASN A 6 -2.43 8.10 14.80
CA ASN A 6 -1.02 8.36 14.48
C ASN A 6 -0.07 7.49 15.32
N LEU A 7 -0.41 7.26 16.60
CA LEU A 7 0.40 6.42 17.47
C LEU A 7 0.44 4.99 16.93
N ILE A 8 -0.68 4.50 16.39
CA ILE A 8 -0.74 3.13 15.89
C ILE A 8 -0.02 2.97 14.55
N SER A 9 -0.14 3.95 13.66
CA SER A 9 0.68 3.99 12.43
C SER A 9 2.18 4.06 12.75
N LEU A 10 2.57 4.82 13.77
CA LEU A 10 3.95 4.87 14.25
C LEU A 10 4.41 3.52 14.81
N LEU A 11 3.58 2.89 15.66
CA LEU A 11 3.86 1.56 16.19
C LEU A 11 4.00 0.54 15.07
N ARG A 12 3.13 0.57 14.04
CA ARG A 12 3.23 -0.31 12.88
C ARG A 12 4.54 -0.13 12.14
N LEU A 13 4.95 1.12 11.90
CA LEU A 13 6.22 1.42 11.25
C LEU A 13 7.42 0.91 12.07
N LEU A 14 7.36 0.95 13.41
CA LEU A 14 8.40 0.46 14.29
C LEU A 14 8.39 -1.06 14.47
N LEU A 15 7.21 -1.69 14.43
CA LEU A 15 7.03 -3.13 14.64
C LEU A 15 7.16 -3.93 13.33
N SER A 16 6.88 -3.34 12.17
CA SER A 16 6.98 -4.04 10.87
C SER A 16 8.37 -4.64 10.59
N PRO A 17 9.51 -4.02 10.95
CA PRO A 17 10.83 -4.63 10.74
C PRO A 17 11.07 -5.87 11.60
N LEU A 18 10.36 -6.04 12.72
CA LEU A 18 10.50 -7.24 13.56
C LEU A 18 10.15 -8.52 12.79
N ILE A 19 9.27 -8.44 11.78
CA ILE A 19 8.87 -9.55 10.92
C ILE A 19 10.09 -10.23 10.27
N LEU A 20 11.19 -9.50 10.01
CA LEU A 20 12.43 -10.03 9.45
C LEU A 20 13.09 -11.09 10.36
N PHE A 21 13.01 -10.88 11.67
CA PHE A 21 13.70 -11.68 12.67
C PHE A 21 12.84 -12.82 13.24
N LEU A 22 11.54 -12.81 12.97
CA LEU A 22 10.59 -13.79 13.50
C LEU A 22 10.52 -15.08 12.66
N GLU A 23 10.06 -16.16 13.30
CA GLU A 23 9.76 -17.43 12.64
C GLU A 23 8.40 -17.41 11.93
N TYR A 24 8.16 -18.39 11.06
CA TYR A 24 7.01 -18.42 10.14
C TYR A 24 5.67 -17.98 10.73
N TYR A 25 5.19 -18.68 11.76
CA TYR A 25 3.90 -18.39 12.37
C TYR A 25 3.88 -17.08 13.16
N GLN A 26 5.03 -16.66 13.71
CA GLN A 26 5.16 -15.39 14.44
C GLN A 26 5.12 -14.21 13.47
N SER A 27 5.84 -14.28 12.35
CA SER A 27 5.81 -13.30 11.26
C SER A 27 4.39 -13.17 10.70
N LEU A 28 3.70 -14.30 10.48
CA LEU A 28 2.32 -14.33 10.00
C LEU A 28 1.36 -13.69 11.01
N ALA A 29 1.42 -14.09 12.28
CA ALA A 29 0.56 -13.56 13.34
C ALA A 29 0.76 -12.06 13.52
N LEU A 30 2.01 -11.59 13.55
CA LEU A 30 2.33 -10.17 13.68
C LEU A 30 1.80 -9.38 12.49
N PHE A 31 1.98 -9.88 11.26
CA PHE A 31 1.42 -9.23 10.07
C PHE A 31 -0.11 -9.12 10.12
N ILE A 32 -0.82 -10.19 10.52
CA ILE A 32 -2.27 -10.18 10.64
C ILE A 32 -2.72 -9.14 11.68
N VAL A 33 -2.08 -9.12 12.86
CA VAL A 33 -2.42 -8.15 13.92
C VAL A 33 -2.19 -6.72 13.42
N LEU A 34 -1.02 -6.42 12.85
CA LEU A 34 -0.68 -5.06 12.40
C LEU A 34 -1.57 -4.58 11.24
N SER A 35 -1.94 -5.47 10.31
CA SER A 35 -2.82 -5.14 9.18
C SER A 35 -4.28 -4.97 9.60
N LEU A 36 -4.78 -5.75 10.56
CA LEU A 36 -6.12 -5.57 11.11
C LEU A 36 -6.24 -4.27 11.90
N THR A 37 -5.20 -3.93 12.67
CA THR A 37 -5.19 -2.69 13.45
C THR A 37 -5.30 -1.47 12.54
N ASP A 38 -4.66 -1.49 11.36
CA ASP A 38 -4.83 -0.44 10.34
C ASP A 38 -6.27 -0.23 9.89
N ALA A 39 -6.94 -1.31 9.53
CA ALA A 39 -8.30 -1.24 9.03
C ALA A 39 -9.25 -0.63 10.09
N LEU A 40 -9.02 -0.97 11.36
CA LEU A 40 -9.77 -0.44 12.50
C LEU A 40 -9.47 1.03 12.74
N ASP A 41 -8.21 1.44 12.77
CA ASP A 41 -7.84 2.83 13.05
C ASP A 41 -8.24 3.77 11.92
N GLY A 42 -8.05 3.35 10.67
CA GLY A 42 -8.51 4.09 9.51
C GLY A 42 -10.04 4.26 9.54
N TYR A 43 -10.79 3.27 10.04
CA TYR A 43 -12.23 3.40 10.24
C TYR A 43 -12.58 4.40 11.35
N ILE A 44 -11.92 4.31 12.50
CA ILE A 44 -12.13 5.21 13.65
C ILE A 44 -11.75 6.65 13.27
N ALA A 45 -10.58 6.87 12.68
CA ALA A 45 -10.11 8.20 12.25
C ALA A 45 -11.10 8.89 11.32
N ARG A 46 -11.64 8.15 10.33
CA ARG A 46 -12.66 8.65 9.39
C ARG A 46 -13.98 8.97 10.10
N LYS A 47 -14.41 8.12 11.03
CA LYS A 47 -15.67 8.29 11.76
C LYS A 47 -15.63 9.50 12.72
N PHE A 48 -14.49 9.72 13.37
CA PHE A 48 -14.31 10.79 14.36
C PHE A 48 -13.64 12.05 13.80
N LYS A 49 -13.38 12.12 12.47
CA LYS A 49 -12.70 13.24 11.80
C LYS A 49 -11.38 13.65 12.46
N GLN A 50 -10.62 12.66 12.94
CA GLN A 50 -9.35 12.87 13.65
C GLN A 50 -8.12 12.80 12.73
N GLU A 51 -8.30 13.12 11.46
CA GLU A 51 -7.21 13.13 10.48
C GLU A 51 -6.23 14.27 10.79
N THR A 52 -4.94 13.96 10.78
CA THR A 52 -3.88 14.94 11.04
C THR A 52 -2.91 14.98 9.87
N ASN A 53 -2.25 16.13 9.65
CA ASN A 53 -1.23 16.27 8.60
C ASN A 53 -0.08 15.26 8.72
N LEU A 54 0.28 14.89 9.97
CA LEU A 54 1.30 13.86 10.22
C LEU A 54 0.79 12.46 9.86
N GLY A 55 -0.44 12.11 10.26
CA GLY A 55 -1.06 10.82 9.92
C GLY A 55 -1.18 10.63 8.40
N LEU A 56 -1.56 11.68 7.66
CA LEU A 56 -1.66 11.64 6.20
C LEU A 56 -0.36 11.20 5.49
N ILE A 57 0.80 11.46 6.09
CA ILE A 57 2.10 11.04 5.56
C ILE A 57 2.55 9.72 6.19
N LEU A 58 2.31 9.53 7.49
CA LEU A 58 2.77 8.36 8.22
C LEU A 58 2.01 7.10 7.85
N ASP A 59 0.69 7.17 7.64
CA ASP A 59 -0.16 6.01 7.34
C ASP A 59 0.29 5.32 6.04
N PRO A 60 0.44 6.03 4.89
CA PRO A 60 0.90 5.39 3.65
C PRO A 60 2.31 4.79 3.75
N VAL A 61 3.19 5.38 4.56
CA VAL A 61 4.56 4.88 4.76
C VAL A 61 4.54 3.62 5.63
N ALA A 62 3.80 3.65 6.74
CA ALA A 62 3.63 2.51 7.62
C ALA A 62 3.01 1.31 6.87
N ASP A 63 1.97 1.55 6.07
CA ASP A 63 1.29 0.52 5.27
C ASP A 63 2.22 -0.14 4.25
N LYS A 64 2.93 0.68 3.47
CA LYS A 64 3.86 0.16 2.48
C LYS A 64 5.03 -0.57 3.14
N SER A 65 5.54 -0.07 4.26
CA SER A 65 6.60 -0.75 5.01
C SER A 65 6.17 -2.15 5.45
N LEU A 66 5.00 -2.26 6.07
CA LEU A 66 4.46 -3.53 6.56
C LEU A 66 4.29 -4.52 5.42
N LEU A 67 3.67 -4.08 4.33
CA LEU A 67 3.36 -4.95 3.19
C LEU A 67 4.64 -5.40 2.46
N LEU A 68 5.58 -4.49 2.19
CA LEU A 68 6.83 -4.80 1.49
C LEU A 68 7.75 -5.69 2.32
N ILE A 69 7.90 -5.42 3.62
CA ILE A 69 8.71 -6.26 4.52
C ILE A 69 8.11 -7.67 4.59
N THR A 70 6.79 -7.77 4.73
CA THR A 70 6.11 -9.06 4.78
C THR A 70 6.29 -9.83 3.48
N LEU A 71 6.04 -9.21 2.32
CA LEU A 71 6.28 -9.87 1.03
C LEU A 71 7.73 -10.29 0.86
N TYR A 72 8.69 -9.47 1.28
CA TYR A 72 10.11 -9.83 1.26
C TYR A 72 10.39 -11.08 2.08
N VAL A 73 9.97 -11.11 3.35
CA VAL A 73 10.18 -12.26 4.25
C VAL A 73 9.50 -13.52 3.70
N PHE A 74 8.24 -13.43 3.30
CA PHE A 74 7.51 -14.58 2.76
C PHE A 74 8.03 -15.06 1.40
N SER A 75 8.76 -14.22 0.67
CA SER A 75 9.36 -14.60 -0.62
C SER A 75 10.77 -15.16 -0.49
N TYR A 76 11.63 -14.53 0.32
CA TYR A 76 13.06 -14.86 0.37
C TYR A 76 13.47 -15.69 1.58
N LYS A 77 12.76 -15.57 2.72
CA LYS A 77 13.04 -16.37 3.92
C LYS A 77 12.25 -17.67 3.92
N PHE A 78 10.96 -17.58 3.58
CA PHE A 78 10.04 -18.73 3.67
C PHE A 78 9.71 -19.38 2.32
N TYR A 79 10.07 -18.74 1.20
CA TYR A 79 9.87 -19.27 -0.17
C TYR A 79 8.42 -19.64 -0.51
N ILE A 80 7.43 -19.05 0.16
CA ILE A 80 6.00 -19.31 -0.06
C ILE A 80 5.44 -18.44 -1.19
N ILE A 81 5.89 -17.19 -1.27
CA ILE A 81 5.44 -16.22 -2.27
C ILE A 81 6.55 -16.04 -3.31
N PRO A 82 6.27 -16.09 -4.62
CA PRO A 82 7.31 -15.84 -5.61
C PRO A 82 7.83 -14.39 -5.52
N PRO A 83 9.16 -14.17 -5.52
CA PRO A 83 9.75 -12.83 -5.48
C PRO A 83 9.28 -11.90 -6.61
N SER A 84 8.79 -12.46 -7.72
CA SER A 84 8.24 -11.68 -8.82
C SER A 84 6.99 -10.88 -8.41
N LEU A 85 6.17 -11.36 -7.46
CA LEU A 85 5.03 -10.57 -6.96
C LEU A 85 5.50 -9.28 -6.27
N LEU A 86 6.53 -9.38 -5.42
CA LEU A 86 7.15 -8.24 -4.78
C LEU A 86 7.72 -7.27 -5.83
N PHE A 87 8.41 -7.79 -6.84
CA PHE A 87 8.97 -6.98 -7.92
C PHE A 87 7.90 -6.19 -8.68
N PHE A 88 6.82 -6.83 -9.13
CA PHE A 88 5.73 -6.12 -9.85
C PHE A 88 5.02 -5.11 -8.97
N LEU A 89 4.84 -5.42 -7.68
CA LEU A 89 4.25 -4.48 -6.74
C LEU A 89 5.13 -3.23 -6.55
N LEU A 90 6.43 -3.42 -6.38
CA LEU A 90 7.41 -2.33 -6.30
C LEU A 90 7.43 -1.51 -7.60
N LEU A 91 7.47 -2.17 -8.76
CA LEU A 91 7.43 -1.51 -10.07
C LEU A 91 6.19 -0.60 -10.19
N ARG A 92 5.02 -1.13 -9.81
CA ARG A 92 3.77 -0.36 -9.80
C ARG A 92 3.88 0.85 -8.87
N ASP A 93 4.33 0.65 -7.65
CA ASP A 93 4.41 1.69 -6.62
C ASP A 93 5.40 2.81 -6.97
N VAL A 94 6.57 2.44 -7.51
CA VAL A 94 7.58 3.39 -8.00
C VAL A 94 7.03 4.16 -9.21
N SER A 95 6.33 3.48 -10.11
CA SER A 95 5.71 4.13 -11.27
C SER A 95 4.65 5.16 -10.87
N ILE A 96 3.85 4.85 -9.83
CA ILE A 96 2.88 5.79 -9.26
C ILE A 96 3.59 7.00 -8.65
N LEU A 97 4.69 6.79 -7.91
CA LEU A 97 5.45 7.86 -7.27
C LEU A 97 6.11 8.78 -8.29
N ILE A 98 6.80 8.21 -9.28
CA ILE A 98 7.46 8.97 -10.36
C ILE A 98 6.43 9.71 -11.19
N GLY A 99 5.35 9.04 -11.62
CA GLY A 99 4.29 9.67 -12.40
C GLY A 99 3.58 10.78 -11.62
N GLY A 100 3.32 10.58 -10.33
CA GLY A 100 2.74 11.59 -9.44
C GLY A 100 3.64 12.81 -9.27
N LEU A 101 4.94 12.59 -9.04
CA LEU A 101 5.94 13.66 -8.94
C LEU A 101 6.05 14.45 -10.25
N HIS A 102 6.09 13.75 -11.39
CA HIS A 102 6.17 14.38 -12.70
C HIS A 102 4.93 15.27 -12.96
N VAL A 103 3.73 14.79 -12.65
CA VAL A 103 2.49 15.60 -12.77
C VAL A 103 2.52 16.80 -11.81
N TYR A 104 3.03 16.63 -10.59
CA TYR A 104 3.18 17.73 -9.65
C TYR A 104 4.13 18.81 -10.19
N LEU A 105 5.29 18.42 -10.74
CA LEU A 105 6.23 19.37 -11.33
C LEU A 105 5.68 20.04 -12.60
N ALA A 106 4.89 19.32 -13.40
CA ALA A 106 4.32 19.86 -14.65
C ALA A 106 3.06 20.70 -14.45
N LYS A 107 2.24 20.42 -13.42
CA LYS A 107 0.89 20.98 -13.25
C LYS A 107 0.59 21.58 -11.88
N GLY A 108 1.49 21.46 -10.91
CA GLY A 108 1.37 22.06 -9.58
C GLY A 108 0.43 21.35 -8.60
N PHE A 109 -0.08 20.14 -8.93
CA PHE A 109 -0.92 19.37 -8.01
C PHE A 109 -0.57 17.87 -8.00
N LEU A 110 -0.83 17.21 -6.87
CA LEU A 110 -0.63 15.77 -6.72
C LEU A 110 -1.87 14.99 -7.20
N PRO A 111 -1.71 13.98 -8.07
CA PRO A 111 -2.81 13.11 -8.47
C PRO A 111 -3.44 12.38 -7.29
N LYS A 112 -4.77 12.29 -7.27
CA LYS A 112 -5.51 11.54 -6.24
C LYS A 112 -5.31 10.03 -6.40
N ALA A 113 -5.28 9.31 -5.28
CA ALA A 113 -5.20 7.85 -5.25
C ALA A 113 -6.40 7.19 -5.95
N ARG A 114 -6.13 6.17 -6.77
CA ARG A 114 -7.12 5.47 -7.60
C ARG A 114 -7.78 4.32 -6.86
N LEU A 115 -9.03 4.03 -7.22
CA LEU A 115 -9.80 2.93 -6.62
C LEU A 115 -9.12 1.57 -6.84
N PHE A 116 -8.66 1.27 -8.06
CA PHE A 116 -7.98 0.00 -8.37
C PHE A 116 -6.69 -0.19 -7.56
N GLY A 117 -5.97 0.89 -7.27
CA GLY A 117 -4.82 0.85 -6.35
C GLY A 117 -5.22 0.42 -4.95
N LYS A 118 -6.28 1.01 -4.40
CA LYS A 118 -6.81 0.67 -3.06
C LYS A 118 -7.30 -0.77 -2.99
N ILE A 119 -8.07 -1.21 -3.99
CA ILE A 119 -8.57 -2.60 -4.08
C ILE A 119 -7.40 -3.58 -4.12
N THR A 120 -6.39 -3.31 -4.94
CA THR A 120 -5.23 -4.21 -5.07
C THR A 120 -4.48 -4.34 -3.75
N THR A 121 -4.21 -3.24 -3.06
CA THR A 121 -3.50 -3.27 -1.77
C THR A 121 -4.33 -4.01 -0.71
N ALA A 122 -5.64 -3.73 -0.62
CA ALA A 122 -6.53 -4.44 0.30
C ALA A 122 -6.60 -5.95 0.02
N TYR A 123 -6.64 -6.33 -1.26
CA TYR A 123 -6.60 -7.73 -1.66
C TYR A 123 -5.27 -8.39 -1.28
N ILE A 124 -4.13 -7.74 -1.52
CA ILE A 124 -2.82 -8.32 -1.17
C ILE A 124 -2.70 -8.51 0.35
N CYS A 125 -3.17 -7.54 1.15
CA CYS A 125 -3.18 -7.66 2.62
C CYS A 125 -3.94 -8.90 3.10
N THR A 126 -5.04 -9.26 2.44
CA THR A 126 -5.85 -10.43 2.79
C THR A 126 -5.37 -11.72 2.13
N ALA A 127 -4.74 -11.63 0.96
CA ALA A 127 -4.22 -12.77 0.22
C ALA A 127 -2.93 -13.33 0.84
N ILE A 128 -2.03 -12.49 1.37
CA ILE A 128 -0.77 -12.95 1.97
C ILE A 128 -1.01 -14.01 3.08
N PRO A 129 -1.89 -13.77 4.08
CA PRO A 129 -2.14 -14.75 5.13
C PRO A 129 -2.77 -16.04 4.60
N LEU A 130 -3.69 -15.92 3.64
CA LEU A 130 -4.36 -17.09 3.07
C LEU A 130 -3.42 -17.95 2.21
N ILE A 131 -2.55 -17.31 1.43
CA ILE A 131 -1.49 -18.01 0.68
C ILE A 131 -0.53 -18.68 1.67
N ALA A 132 -0.16 -18.00 2.76
CA ALA A 132 0.69 -18.56 3.80
C ALA A 132 0.08 -19.79 4.49
N LEU A 133 -1.22 -19.79 4.77
CA LEU A 133 -1.87 -20.89 5.50
C LEU A 133 -2.25 -22.06 4.59
N PHE A 134 -2.71 -21.78 3.37
CA PHE A 134 -3.35 -22.77 2.50
C PHE A 134 -2.58 -23.06 1.20
N ASN A 135 -1.49 -22.34 0.94
CA ASN A 135 -0.65 -22.48 -0.27
C ASN A 135 -1.45 -22.44 -1.58
N THR A 136 -2.46 -21.58 -1.65
CA THR A 136 -3.38 -21.52 -2.80
C THR A 136 -2.84 -20.64 -3.92
N LYS A 137 -2.47 -21.24 -5.06
CA LYS A 137 -2.01 -20.51 -6.26
C LYS A 137 -3.08 -19.61 -6.89
N VAL A 138 -4.37 -19.93 -6.69
CA VAL A 138 -5.48 -19.13 -7.23
C VAL A 138 -5.43 -17.69 -6.70
N LEU A 139 -5.22 -17.52 -5.39
CA LEU A 139 -5.12 -16.20 -4.78
C LEU A 139 -3.91 -15.41 -5.29
N LEU A 140 -2.80 -16.11 -5.53
CA LEU A 140 -1.58 -15.55 -6.07
C LEU A 140 -1.78 -15.04 -7.52
N TYR A 141 -2.36 -15.85 -8.41
CA TYR A 141 -2.63 -15.42 -9.79
C TYR A 141 -3.59 -14.23 -9.85
N PHE A 142 -4.60 -14.22 -8.98
CA PHE A 142 -5.49 -13.07 -8.88
C PHE A 142 -4.78 -11.82 -8.33
N ALA A 143 -3.79 -11.98 -7.43
CA ALA A 143 -2.95 -10.87 -6.99
C ALA A 143 -2.16 -10.25 -8.16
N TYR A 144 -1.53 -11.07 -9.00
CA TYR A 144 -0.85 -10.58 -10.20
C TYR A 144 -1.81 -9.85 -11.14
N PHE A 145 -2.99 -10.40 -11.38
CA PHE A 145 -4.01 -9.77 -12.21
C PHE A 145 -4.38 -8.37 -11.67
N LEU A 146 -4.66 -8.24 -10.37
CA LEU A 146 -4.98 -6.95 -9.77
C LEU A 146 -3.81 -5.96 -9.81
N VAL A 147 -2.58 -6.41 -9.55
CA VAL A 147 -1.37 -5.57 -9.68
C VAL A 147 -1.24 -5.04 -11.10
N PHE A 148 -1.45 -5.89 -12.10
CA PHE A 148 -1.41 -5.51 -13.51
C PHE A 148 -2.52 -4.51 -13.87
N VAL A 149 -3.76 -4.79 -13.49
CA VAL A 149 -4.90 -3.87 -13.73
C VAL A 149 -4.64 -2.52 -13.07
N SER A 150 -4.17 -2.51 -11.82
CA SER A 150 -3.83 -1.27 -11.12
C SER A 150 -2.70 -0.53 -11.81
N PHE A 151 -1.67 -1.22 -12.30
CA PHE A 151 -0.56 -0.61 -13.02
C PHE A 151 -1.03 0.08 -14.31
N VAL A 152 -1.81 -0.64 -15.13
CA VAL A 152 -2.39 -0.10 -16.38
C VAL A 152 -3.30 1.09 -16.09
N ASP A 153 -4.16 0.97 -15.06
CA ASP A 153 -5.02 2.07 -14.60
C ASP A 153 -4.13 3.30 -14.33
N TYR A 154 -3.14 3.21 -13.44
CA TYR A 154 -2.19 4.31 -13.13
C TYR A 154 -1.51 4.92 -14.35
N LEU A 155 -1.02 4.11 -15.29
CA LEU A 155 -0.45 4.61 -16.54
C LEU A 155 -1.47 5.40 -17.38
N MET A 156 -2.69 4.91 -17.54
CA MET A 156 -3.72 5.60 -18.31
C MET A 156 -4.09 6.96 -17.70
N ALA A 157 -4.18 7.08 -16.37
CA ALA A 157 -4.42 8.39 -15.77
C ALA A 157 -3.22 9.31 -15.91
N TYR A 158 -2.00 8.79 -15.79
CA TYR A 158 -0.81 9.60 -16.00
C TYR A 158 -0.81 10.24 -17.40
N VAL A 159 -1.06 9.45 -18.45
CA VAL A 159 -1.15 9.95 -19.83
C VAL A 159 -2.30 10.95 -20.00
N LYS A 160 -3.48 10.64 -19.46
CA LYS A 160 -4.64 11.55 -19.52
C LYS A 160 -4.38 12.87 -18.81
N LEU A 161 -3.71 12.82 -17.65
CA LEU A 161 -3.35 13.99 -16.87
C LEU A 161 -2.28 14.82 -17.54
N LEU A 162 -1.36 14.25 -18.32
CA LEU A 162 -0.40 15.05 -19.08
C LEU A 162 -1.04 15.72 -20.29
N ASN A 163 -1.91 15.01 -21.00
CA ASN A 163 -2.54 15.51 -22.23
C ASN A 163 -3.69 16.51 -21.99
N SER A 164 -4.24 16.60 -20.78
CA SER A 164 -5.23 17.63 -20.48
C SER A 164 -4.59 19.02 -20.56
N LYS A 165 -5.25 20.00 -21.18
CA LYS A 165 -4.83 21.40 -21.02
C LYS A 165 -4.98 21.76 -19.54
N VAL A 166 -4.01 22.48 -18.97
CA VAL A 166 -4.13 23.03 -17.63
C VAL A 166 -5.23 24.09 -17.70
N GLU A 167 -6.47 23.73 -17.40
CA GLU A 167 -7.47 24.72 -17.00
C GLU A 167 -7.02 25.21 -15.62
N LEU A 168 -6.23 26.28 -15.63
CA LEU A 168 -6.05 27.15 -14.47
C LEU A 168 -7.43 27.73 -14.17
N THR A 169 -8.29 26.99 -13.46
CA THR A 169 -9.44 27.58 -12.80
C THR A 169 -8.89 28.51 -11.75
N SER A 170 -8.80 29.78 -12.12
CA SER A 170 -8.80 30.94 -11.26
C SER A 170 -9.91 30.79 -10.24
N HIS A 171 -9.58 30.29 -9.05
CA HIS A 171 -10.37 30.54 -7.86
C HIS A 171 -9.66 31.65 -7.09
N SER A 172 -10.01 32.86 -7.51
CA SER A 172 -10.10 34.07 -6.67
C SER A 172 -10.93 33.80 -5.42
#